data_AF-E1IEN0-F1
#
_entry.id   AF-E1IEN0-F1
#
_cell.length_a   1.000
_cell.length_b   1.000
_cell.length_c   1.000
_cell.angle_alpha   90.00
_cell.angle_beta   90.00
_cell.angle_gamma   90.00
#
_symmetry.space_group_name_H-M   'P 1'
#
loop_
_entity.id
_entity.type
_entity.pdbx_description
1 polymer ?
#
loop_
_entity_poly.entity_id
_entity_poly.type
_entity_poly.pdbx_seq_one_letter_code
_entity_poly.pdbx_strand_id
1 'polypeptide(L)'
;MEEFFQFRGRSHVMSLLRTDSTVRELFAKLPGVFWFDQFRNLGSSIYPSERQHGDATTARRESYDFGVARLRRYLNGWMLQQRAGVKQPYDYLRDLERLYGLIFPGRSFAGVEVMPGHETPTADDFFFLLNDGSRTYDIIEMSGGEQSVFPFLYECVRSHIGYSVVLIDEVDLNLHLPVAQNLISQIPMIGPMNQFLLTTHSTAVTDVISPYDIYRLPGGALCL
;
A
#
# COMPACT_ATOMS: atom_id res chain seq x y z
N MET A 1 -18.16 -2.70 27.36
CA MET A 1 -17.06 -3.71 27.26
C MET A 1 -17.19 -4.56 26.00
N GLU A 2 -18.41 -4.88 25.53
CA GLU A 2 -18.65 -5.65 24.28
C GLU A 2 -18.21 -4.95 22.99
N GLU A 3 -18.29 -3.61 22.92
CA GLU A 3 -17.91 -2.84 21.73
C GLU A 3 -16.44 -3.01 21.34
N PHE A 4 -15.55 -3.28 22.31
CA PHE A 4 -14.11 -3.40 22.09
C PHE A 4 -13.74 -4.63 21.24
N PHE A 5 -14.62 -5.63 21.17
CA PHE A 5 -14.45 -6.82 20.34
C PHE A 5 -15.07 -6.70 18.96
N GLN A 6 -15.87 -5.65 18.71
CA GLN A 6 -16.38 -5.36 17.38
C GLN A 6 -15.18 -5.11 16.45
N PHE A 7 -15.24 -5.66 15.23
CA PHE A 7 -14.18 -5.60 14.22
C PHE A 7 -12.86 -6.35 14.52
N ARG A 8 -12.73 -7.08 15.64
CA ARG A 8 -11.52 -7.89 15.94
C ARG A 8 -11.47 -9.26 15.28
N GLY A 9 -12.57 -9.71 14.67
CA GLY A 9 -12.69 -11.04 14.07
C GLY A 9 -11.59 -11.31 13.03
N ARG A 10 -11.31 -10.33 12.16
CA ARG A 10 -10.25 -10.46 11.14
C ARG A 10 -8.85 -10.62 11.74
N SER A 11 -8.52 -9.84 12.76
CA SER A 11 -7.24 -9.96 13.48
C SER A 11 -7.10 -11.30 14.20
N HIS A 12 -8.20 -11.81 14.77
CA HIS A 12 -8.21 -13.12 15.41
C HIS A 12 -7.94 -14.25 14.39
N VAL A 13 -8.66 -14.27 13.26
CA VAL A 13 -8.45 -15.28 12.21
C VAL A 13 -7.04 -15.16 11.59
N MET A 14 -6.49 -13.95 11.46
CA MET A 14 -5.12 -13.74 11.01
C MET A 14 -4.09 -14.46 11.92
N SER A 15 -4.35 -14.54 13.23
CA SER A 15 -3.48 -15.30 14.15
C SER A 15 -3.54 -16.81 13.90
N LEU A 16 -4.71 -17.33 13.50
CA LEU A 16 -4.92 -18.75 13.18
C LEU A 16 -4.24 -19.17 11.87
N LEU A 17 -4.03 -18.24 10.92
CA LEU A 17 -3.29 -18.54 9.69
C LEU A 17 -1.84 -18.97 9.91
N ARG A 18 -1.27 -18.69 11.09
CA ARG A 18 0.06 -19.15 11.49
C ARG A 18 0.08 -20.63 11.86
N THR A 19 -1.06 -21.16 12.30
CA THR A 19 -1.21 -22.52 12.81
C THR A 19 -1.95 -23.43 11.84
N ASP A 20 -2.85 -22.88 11.02
CA ASP A 20 -3.67 -23.63 10.08
C ASP A 20 -3.77 -22.90 8.73
N SER A 21 -3.19 -23.52 7.69
CA SER A 21 -3.18 -22.99 6.33
C SER A 21 -4.51 -23.19 5.59
N THR A 22 -5.39 -24.08 6.07
CA THR A 22 -6.68 -24.38 5.41
C THR A 22 -7.70 -23.24 5.55
N VAL A 23 -7.56 -22.43 6.61
CA VAL A 23 -8.40 -21.25 6.87
C VAL A 23 -8.11 -20.10 5.89
N ARG A 24 -7.05 -20.20 5.08
CA ARG A 24 -6.56 -19.12 4.22
C ARG A 24 -7.55 -18.69 3.13
N GLU A 25 -8.24 -19.64 2.49
CA GLU A 25 -9.27 -19.32 1.48
C GLU A 25 -10.46 -18.60 2.09
N LEU A 26 -10.84 -18.95 3.32
CA LEU A 26 -11.91 -18.29 4.06
C LEU A 26 -11.48 -16.90 4.52
N PHE A 27 -10.22 -16.73 4.94
CA PHE A 27 -9.68 -15.44 5.35
C PHE A 27 -9.72 -14.39 4.23
N ALA A 28 -9.48 -14.80 2.98
CA ALA A 28 -9.57 -13.91 1.82
C ALA A 28 -10.99 -13.36 1.56
N LYS A 29 -12.02 -14.01 2.13
CA LYS A 29 -13.43 -13.58 2.05
C LYS A 29 -13.90 -12.83 3.29
N LEU A 30 -13.06 -12.72 4.32
CA LEU A 30 -13.46 -12.14 5.58
C LEU A 30 -13.44 -10.60 5.49
N PRO A 31 -14.56 -9.91 5.71
CA PRO A 31 -14.61 -8.45 5.59
C PRO A 31 -13.75 -7.77 6.66
N GLY A 32 -13.38 -6.52 6.39
CA GLY A 32 -12.67 -5.65 7.32
C GLY A 32 -12.95 -4.17 7.08
N VAL A 33 -12.44 -3.34 7.98
CA VAL A 33 -12.41 -1.88 7.82
C VAL A 33 -10.95 -1.47 7.80
N PHE A 34 -10.54 -0.79 6.74
CA PHE A 34 -9.18 -0.33 6.52
C PHE A 34 -9.20 1.17 6.30
N TRP A 35 -8.22 1.89 6.85
CA TRP A 35 -8.08 3.31 6.60
C TRP A 35 -6.63 3.66 6.29
N PHE A 36 -6.46 4.61 5.38
CA PHE A 36 -5.19 5.14 4.94
C PHE A 36 -5.26 6.66 5.10
N ASP A 37 -4.46 7.22 6.00
CA ASP A 37 -4.39 8.67 6.24
C ASP A 37 -3.60 9.37 5.13
N GLN A 38 -3.54 10.71 5.14
CA GLN A 38 -2.71 11.49 4.21
C GLN A 38 -1.23 11.09 4.24
N PHE A 39 -0.73 10.57 5.36
CA PHE A 39 0.69 10.29 5.48
C PHE A 39 1.05 9.06 4.67
N ARG A 40 0.20 8.02 4.59
CA ARG A 40 0.41 6.77 3.81
C ARG A 40 1.82 6.19 3.87
N ASN A 41 2.61 6.64 4.85
CA ASN A 41 4.03 6.71 4.67
C ASN A 41 4.54 5.30 4.87
N LEU A 42 5.48 4.91 4.03
CA LEU A 42 6.32 3.72 4.22
C LEU A 42 6.77 3.59 5.68
N GLY A 43 6.99 4.73 6.35
CA GLY A 43 7.48 4.87 7.73
C GLY A 43 6.50 4.83 8.90
N SER A 44 5.18 4.85 8.68
CA SER A 44 4.25 4.79 9.83
C SER A 44 4.08 3.33 10.25
N SER A 45 4.72 2.96 11.36
CA SER A 45 4.29 1.80 12.12
C SER A 45 2.80 1.95 12.43
N ILE A 46 1.98 1.00 11.96
CA ILE A 46 0.55 0.87 12.34
C ILE A 46 0.40 0.70 13.88
N TYR A 47 1.51 0.42 14.59
CA TYR A 47 1.58 0.50 16.04
C TYR A 47 2.22 1.83 16.46
N PRO A 48 1.57 2.63 17.33
CA PRO A 48 2.15 3.85 17.85
C PRO A 48 3.36 3.50 18.72
N SER A 49 4.57 3.65 18.20
CA SER A 49 5.77 3.71 19.04
C SER A 49 5.85 5.10 19.66
N GLU A 50 6.08 5.13 20.97
CA GLU A 50 6.14 6.32 21.81
C GLU A 50 7.07 7.37 21.21
N ARG A 51 6.53 8.59 21.03
CA ARG A 51 7.25 9.75 20.49
C ARG A 51 8.41 10.12 21.42
N GLN A 52 9.65 9.89 21.00
CA GLN A 52 10.81 10.52 21.63
C GLN A 52 11.00 11.95 21.08
N HIS A 53 11.35 12.86 21.99
CA HIS A 53 11.62 14.28 21.73
C HIS A 53 12.89 14.47 20.89
N GLY A 54 12.77 14.39 19.57
CA GLY A 54 13.80 14.77 18.60
C GLY A 54 13.27 15.81 17.60
N ASP A 55 14.19 16.47 16.89
CA ASP A 55 13.87 17.40 15.80
C ASP A 55 12.92 16.73 14.79
N ALA A 56 11.77 17.38 14.54
CA ALA A 56 10.68 16.83 13.75
C ALA A 56 11.07 16.51 12.30
N THR A 57 12.12 17.15 11.78
CA THR A 57 12.63 16.91 10.43
C THR A 57 13.47 15.64 10.34
N THR A 58 14.36 15.42 11.31
CA THR A 58 15.19 14.21 11.45
C THR A 58 14.32 13.00 11.74
N ALA A 59 13.37 13.11 12.68
CA ALA A 59 12.45 12.03 13.01
C ALA A 59 11.58 11.57 11.82
N ARG A 60 11.20 12.50 10.94
CA ARG A 60 10.45 12.17 9.71
C ARG A 60 11.30 11.40 8.69
N ARG A 61 12.56 11.80 8.49
CA ARG A 61 13.48 11.10 7.59
C ARG A 61 13.82 9.71 8.10
N GLU A 62 14.12 9.58 9.40
CA GLU A 62 14.37 8.28 10.03
C GLU A 62 13.17 7.35 9.94
N SER A 63 11.95 7.88 10.16
CA SER A 63 10.71 7.11 9.97
C SER A 63 10.55 6.66 8.52
N TYR A 64 10.77 7.55 7.54
CA TYR A 64 10.70 7.22 6.12
C TYR A 64 11.71 6.12 5.72
N ASP A 65 12.99 6.28 6.08
CA ASP A 65 14.04 5.32 5.75
C ASP A 65 13.77 3.95 6.38
N PHE A 66 13.33 3.93 7.65
CA PHE A 66 12.89 2.71 8.32
C PHE A 66 11.75 2.03 7.58
N GLY A 67 10.82 2.84 7.08
CA GLY A 67 9.69 2.39 6.30
C GLY A 67 10.04 1.76 4.96
N VAL A 68 10.88 2.45 4.20
CA VAL A 68 11.43 1.97 2.93
C VAL A 68 12.18 0.66 3.16
N ALA A 69 13.06 0.61 4.16
CA ALA A 69 13.81 -0.60 4.50
C ALA A 69 12.87 -1.76 4.83
N ARG A 70 11.82 -1.52 5.63
CA ARG A 70 10.82 -2.54 5.97
C ARG A 70 10.07 -3.03 4.74
N LEU A 71 9.58 -2.14 3.88
CA LEU A 71 8.91 -2.53 2.63
C LEU A 71 9.85 -3.34 1.74
N ARG A 72 11.08 -2.83 1.53
CA ARG A 72 12.11 -3.47 0.69
C ARG A 72 12.37 -4.90 1.16
N ARG A 73 12.53 -5.12 2.47
CA ARG A 73 12.72 -6.45 3.05
C ARG A 73 11.60 -7.42 2.71
N TYR A 74 10.33 -6.99 2.76
CA TYR A 74 9.20 -7.85 2.41
C TYR A 74 9.16 -8.17 0.92
N LEU A 75 9.35 -7.17 0.06
CA LEU A 75 9.35 -7.36 -1.39
C LEU A 75 10.51 -8.26 -1.85
N ASN A 76 11.71 -8.05 -1.31
CA ASN A 76 12.87 -8.92 -1.52
C ASN A 76 12.57 -10.35 -1.08
N GLY A 77 11.96 -10.52 0.11
CA GLY A 77 11.55 -11.82 0.61
C GLY A 77 10.61 -12.55 -0.35
N TRP A 78 9.60 -11.86 -0.89
CA TRP A 78 8.69 -12.44 -1.89
C TRP A 78 9.42 -12.79 -3.19
N MET A 79 10.30 -11.91 -3.69
CA MET A 79 11.00 -12.10 -4.97
C MET A 79 11.99 -13.25 -4.91
N LEU A 80 12.77 -13.33 -3.82
CA LEU A 80 13.73 -14.40 -3.60
C LEU A 80 13.03 -15.76 -3.43
N GLN A 81 11.89 -15.81 -2.74
CA GLN A 81 11.08 -17.04 -2.64
C GLN A 81 10.54 -17.48 -4.00
N GLN A 82 10.04 -16.55 -4.80
CA GLN A 82 9.55 -16.83 -6.15
C GLN A 82 10.67 -17.37 -7.05
N ARG A 83 11.86 -16.73 -7.02
CA ARG A 83 13.05 -17.18 -7.76
C ARG A 83 13.57 -18.53 -7.30
N ALA A 84 13.47 -18.84 -6.01
CA ALA A 84 13.82 -20.15 -5.45
C ALA A 84 12.81 -21.25 -5.78
N GLY A 85 11.72 -20.95 -6.52
CA GLY A 85 10.69 -21.92 -6.88
C GLY A 85 9.82 -22.36 -5.70
N VAL A 86 9.82 -21.60 -4.60
CA VAL A 86 8.97 -21.89 -3.44
C VAL A 86 7.53 -21.61 -3.83
N LYS A 87 6.71 -22.67 -3.91
CA LYS A 87 5.28 -22.54 -4.20
C LYS A 87 4.58 -21.82 -3.06
N GLN A 88 4.23 -20.55 -3.30
CA GLN A 88 3.33 -19.80 -2.44
C GLN A 88 1.88 -20.02 -2.92
N PRO A 89 0.91 -20.13 -1.99
CA PRO A 89 -0.49 -20.25 -2.38
C PRO A 89 -1.05 -18.97 -3.01
N TYR A 90 -0.37 -17.83 -2.85
CA TYR A 90 -0.70 -16.55 -3.47
C TYR A 90 0.54 -15.91 -4.07
N ASP A 91 0.39 -15.33 -5.24
CA ASP A 91 1.45 -14.60 -5.94
C ASP A 91 1.36 -13.11 -5.61
N TYR A 92 1.79 -12.77 -4.39
CA TYR A 92 1.73 -11.38 -3.89
C TYR A 92 2.45 -10.40 -4.80
N LEU A 93 3.59 -10.80 -5.40
CA LEU A 93 4.33 -9.92 -6.29
C LEU A 93 3.57 -9.66 -7.58
N ARG A 94 3.01 -10.70 -8.19
CA ARG A 94 2.22 -10.53 -9.41
C ARG A 94 0.97 -9.71 -9.18
N ASP A 95 0.28 -9.92 -8.06
CA ASP A 95 -0.91 -9.14 -7.72
C ASP A 95 -0.56 -7.66 -7.46
N LEU A 96 0.55 -7.41 -6.76
CA LEU A 96 1.04 -6.05 -6.51
C LEU A 96 1.50 -5.37 -7.80
N GLU A 97 2.27 -6.05 -8.64
CA GLU A 97 2.72 -5.55 -9.94
C GLU A 97 1.53 -5.23 -10.86
N ARG A 98 0.52 -6.10 -10.89
CA ARG A 98 -0.71 -5.86 -11.64
C ARG A 98 -1.41 -4.58 -11.17
N LEU A 99 -1.64 -4.44 -9.87
CA LEU A 99 -2.26 -3.23 -9.33
C LEU A 99 -1.41 -1.98 -9.60
N TYR A 100 -0.10 -2.10 -9.43
CA TYR A 100 0.85 -1.02 -9.68
C TYR A 100 0.81 -0.54 -11.13
N GLY A 101 0.81 -1.48 -12.09
CA GLY A 101 0.70 -1.17 -13.53
C GLY A 101 -0.66 -0.62 -13.95
N LEU A 102 -1.74 -0.90 -13.22
CA LEU A 102 -3.04 -0.25 -13.45
C LEU A 102 -2.97 1.25 -13.16
N ILE A 103 -2.29 1.64 -12.07
CA ILE A 103 -2.21 3.04 -11.66
C ILE A 103 -1.12 3.81 -12.41
N PHE A 104 0.00 3.14 -12.68
CA PHE A 104 1.16 3.70 -13.36
C PHE A 104 1.49 2.89 -14.62
N PRO A 105 0.80 3.14 -15.74
CA PRO A 105 1.03 2.42 -16.99
C PRO A 105 2.49 2.49 -17.44
N GLY A 106 3.00 1.37 -17.93
CA GLY A 106 4.39 1.24 -18.37
C GLY A 106 5.39 0.93 -17.26
N ARG A 107 4.95 0.88 -15.99
CA ARG A 107 5.80 0.47 -14.87
C ARG A 107 5.69 -1.01 -14.54
N SER A 108 6.79 -1.61 -14.09
CA SER A 108 6.88 -3.03 -13.74
C SER A 108 7.98 -3.31 -12.70
N PHE A 109 8.03 -4.55 -12.21
CA PHE A 109 9.08 -5.01 -11.32
C PHE A 109 10.25 -5.57 -12.14
N ALA A 110 11.45 -5.05 -11.89
CA ALA A 110 12.68 -5.47 -12.57
C ALA A 110 13.46 -6.54 -11.80
N GLY A 111 13.09 -6.80 -10.54
CA GLY A 111 13.66 -7.87 -9.72
C GLY A 111 14.43 -7.36 -8.51
N VAL A 112 15.49 -8.09 -8.14
CA VAL A 112 16.37 -7.73 -7.02
C VAL A 112 17.83 -7.80 -7.43
N GLU A 113 18.64 -6.92 -6.84
CA GLU A 113 20.09 -6.80 -7.05
C GLU A 113 20.81 -6.69 -5.70
N VAL A 114 21.98 -7.30 -5.56
CA VAL A 114 22.76 -7.27 -4.31
C VAL A 114 23.37 -5.89 -4.11
N MET A 115 23.24 -5.32 -2.92
CA MET A 115 23.90 -4.08 -2.55
C MET A 115 25.42 -4.29 -2.45
N PRO A 116 26.25 -3.37 -2.96
CA PRO A 116 27.71 -3.50 -2.84
C PRO A 116 28.17 -3.53 -1.38
N GLY A 117 29.11 -4.42 -1.04
CA GLY A 117 29.85 -4.36 0.23
C GLY A 117 29.59 -5.45 1.27
N HIS A 118 28.72 -6.43 1.00
CA HIS A 118 28.43 -7.53 1.94
C HIS A 118 28.86 -8.90 1.40
N GLU A 119 29.75 -9.60 2.12
CA GLU A 119 30.27 -10.93 1.74
C GLU A 119 29.23 -12.06 1.88
N THR A 120 28.19 -11.87 2.72
CA THR A 120 27.05 -12.79 2.89
C THR A 120 25.73 -12.03 2.90
N PRO A 121 25.03 -11.89 1.75
CA PRO A 121 23.83 -11.06 1.65
C PRO A 121 22.65 -11.63 2.43
N THR A 122 22.02 -10.80 3.26
CA THR A 122 20.69 -11.01 3.85
C THR A 122 19.62 -10.33 2.99
N ALA A 123 18.33 -10.53 3.28
CA ALA A 123 17.24 -9.88 2.53
C ALA A 123 17.27 -8.33 2.61
N ASP A 124 17.96 -7.78 3.60
CA ASP A 124 18.16 -6.34 3.78
C ASP A 124 19.28 -5.79 2.87
N ASP A 125 20.11 -6.67 2.31
CA ASP A 125 21.25 -6.34 1.44
C ASP A 125 20.91 -6.44 -0.06
N PHE A 126 19.63 -6.35 -0.41
CA PHE A 126 19.17 -6.34 -1.80
C PHE A 126 18.40 -5.06 -2.10
N PHE A 127 18.66 -4.44 -3.24
CA PHE A 127 17.76 -3.47 -3.86
C PHE A 127 16.53 -4.19 -4.42
N PHE A 128 15.36 -3.56 -4.31
CA PHE A 128 14.17 -3.99 -5.03
C PHE A 128 13.93 -3.05 -6.19
N LEU A 129 14.08 -3.58 -7.39
CA LEU A 129 14.17 -2.78 -8.60
C LEU A 129 12.82 -2.68 -9.30
N LEU A 130 12.45 -1.46 -9.67
CA LEU A 130 11.31 -1.12 -10.51
C LEU A 130 11.81 -0.59 -11.85
N ASN A 131 10.99 -0.72 -12.89
CA ASN A 131 11.25 -0.17 -14.21
C ASN A 131 10.11 0.78 -14.60
N ASP A 132 10.44 1.95 -15.16
CA ASP A 132 9.46 2.94 -15.64
C ASP A 132 9.31 2.98 -17.17
N GLY A 133 9.85 1.98 -17.86
CA GLY A 133 9.97 1.90 -19.31
C GLY A 133 11.27 2.52 -19.86
N SER A 134 11.98 3.33 -19.07
CA SER A 134 13.20 4.02 -19.49
C SER A 134 14.43 3.63 -18.66
N ARG A 135 14.26 3.54 -17.34
CA ARG A 135 15.33 3.19 -16.41
C ARG A 135 14.83 2.23 -15.34
N THR A 136 15.80 1.59 -14.69
CA THR A 136 15.57 0.77 -13.51
C THR A 136 16.05 1.53 -12.27
N TYR A 137 15.28 1.50 -11.19
CA TYR A 137 15.53 2.28 -9.96
C TYR A 137 15.03 1.53 -8.72
N ASP A 138 15.59 1.83 -7.55
CA ASP A 138 15.15 1.25 -6.27
C ASP A 138 13.91 1.97 -5.71
N ILE A 139 13.20 1.33 -4.78
CA ILE A 139 12.05 1.90 -4.05
C ILE A 139 12.34 3.31 -3.51
N ILE A 140 13.56 3.57 -3.02
CA ILE A 140 13.91 4.87 -2.44
C ILE A 140 13.87 6.00 -3.48
N GLU A 141 14.02 5.67 -4.77
CA GLU A 141 14.00 6.60 -5.89
C GLU A 141 12.61 6.79 -6.50
N MET A 142 11.57 6.14 -5.96
CA MET A 142 10.19 6.35 -6.38
C MET A 142 9.84 7.84 -6.34
N SER A 143 9.06 8.31 -7.32
CA SER A 143 8.47 9.64 -7.28
C SER A 143 7.52 9.80 -6.10
N GLY A 144 7.27 11.05 -5.67
CA GLY A 144 6.35 11.32 -4.55
C GLY A 144 4.95 10.73 -4.75
N GLY A 145 4.48 10.66 -6.00
CA GLY A 145 3.21 10.00 -6.32
C GLY A 145 3.25 8.48 -6.18
N GLU A 146 4.33 7.82 -6.59
CA GLU A 146 4.52 6.39 -6.35
C GLU A 146 4.64 6.09 -4.85
N GLN A 147 5.42 6.89 -4.12
CA GLN A 147 5.56 6.76 -2.66
C GLN A 147 4.21 6.92 -1.93
N SER A 148 3.27 7.68 -2.49
CA SER A 148 1.95 7.90 -1.89
C SER A 148 0.95 6.78 -2.21
N VAL A 149 1.14 6.02 -3.29
CA VAL A 149 0.20 4.97 -3.74
C VAL A 149 0.72 3.57 -3.45
N PHE A 150 2.02 3.33 -3.66
CA PHE A 150 2.63 2.01 -3.54
C PHE A 150 2.42 1.36 -2.17
N PRO A 151 2.56 2.06 -1.02
CA PRO A 151 2.34 1.46 0.29
C PRO A 151 0.90 0.99 0.49
N PHE A 152 -0.06 1.76 -0.03
CA PHE A 152 -1.47 1.41 -0.01
C PHE A 152 -1.75 0.14 -0.83
N LEU A 153 -1.21 0.05 -2.06
CA LEU A 153 -1.36 -1.15 -2.90
C LEU A 153 -0.72 -2.37 -2.25
N TYR A 154 0.48 -2.20 -1.68
CA TYR A 154 1.18 -3.23 -0.93
C TYR A 154 0.33 -3.75 0.24
N GLU A 155 -0.29 -2.86 1.02
CA GLU A 155 -1.17 -3.25 2.11
C GLU A 155 -2.44 -3.94 1.63
N CYS A 156 -3.03 -3.51 0.51
CA CYS A 156 -4.18 -4.20 -0.09
C CYS A 156 -3.87 -5.66 -0.41
N VAL A 157 -2.70 -5.91 -1.00
CA VAL A 157 -2.25 -7.25 -1.39
C VAL A 157 -1.84 -8.07 -0.18
N ARG A 158 -0.96 -7.53 0.67
CA ARG A 158 -0.45 -8.23 1.86
C ARG A 158 -1.57 -8.62 2.83
N SER A 159 -2.53 -7.71 3.01
CA SER A 159 -3.64 -7.91 3.94
C SER A 159 -4.85 -8.55 3.28
N HIS A 160 -4.80 -9.00 2.03
CA HIS A 160 -5.93 -9.61 1.30
C HIS A 160 -7.22 -8.78 1.45
N ILE A 161 -7.14 -7.48 1.16
CA ILE A 161 -8.29 -6.57 1.32
C ILE A 161 -9.33 -6.88 0.24
N GLY A 162 -10.44 -7.47 0.67
CA GLY A 162 -11.60 -7.78 -0.14
C GLY A 162 -12.86 -7.79 0.73
N TYR A 163 -14.02 -7.61 0.11
CA TYR A 163 -15.32 -7.57 0.82
C TYR A 163 -15.34 -6.53 1.95
N SER A 164 -14.55 -5.46 1.82
CA SER A 164 -14.18 -4.57 2.91
C SER A 164 -14.60 -3.13 2.66
N VAL A 165 -14.67 -2.35 3.73
CA VAL A 165 -14.78 -0.89 3.65
C VAL A 165 -13.39 -0.30 3.75
N VAL A 166 -13.01 0.51 2.77
CA VAL A 166 -11.68 1.11 2.66
C VAL A 166 -11.79 2.63 2.64
N LEU A 167 -11.22 3.29 3.64
CA LEU A 167 -11.20 4.73 3.78
C LEU A 167 -9.84 5.26 3.32
N ILE A 168 -9.82 6.25 2.43
CA ILE A 168 -8.59 6.85 1.95
C ILE A 168 -8.70 8.36 2.09
N ASP A 169 -7.88 8.92 2.95
CA ASP A 169 -7.80 10.36 3.17
C ASP A 169 -6.84 11.00 2.15
N GLU A 170 -7.27 12.09 1.51
CA GLU A 170 -6.57 12.83 0.46
C GLU A 170 -6.08 11.91 -0.67
N VAL A 171 -7.00 11.17 -1.30
CA VAL A 171 -6.72 10.11 -2.29
C VAL A 171 -5.67 10.49 -3.34
N ASP A 172 -5.66 11.75 -3.76
CA ASP A 172 -4.83 12.35 -4.80
C ASP A 172 -3.56 13.06 -4.30
N LEU A 173 -3.20 12.93 -3.03
CA LEU A 173 -2.00 13.54 -2.47
C LEU A 173 -0.73 13.18 -3.26
N ASN A 174 0.07 14.20 -3.59
CA ASN A 174 1.31 14.13 -4.37
C ASN A 174 1.14 13.54 -5.79
N LEU A 175 -0.09 13.37 -6.29
CA LEU A 175 -0.36 12.88 -7.64
C LEU A 175 -0.53 14.02 -8.62
N HIS A 176 0.13 13.92 -9.76
CA HIS A 176 -0.21 14.75 -10.91
C HIS A 176 -1.60 14.37 -11.43
N LEU A 177 -2.31 15.35 -11.98
CA LEU A 177 -3.71 15.25 -12.37
C LEU A 177 -4.10 13.97 -13.14
N PRO A 178 -3.35 13.56 -14.18
CA PRO A 178 -3.71 12.38 -14.95
C PRO A 178 -3.61 11.09 -14.13
N VAL A 179 -2.63 11.03 -13.22
CA VAL A 179 -2.42 9.87 -12.34
C VAL A 179 -3.50 9.82 -11.26
N ALA A 180 -3.89 10.97 -10.70
CA ALA A 180 -4.99 11.05 -9.74
C ALA A 180 -6.31 10.56 -10.36
N GLN A 181 -6.65 11.04 -11.56
CA GLN A 181 -7.85 10.60 -12.28
C GLN A 181 -7.79 9.11 -12.64
N ASN A 182 -6.63 8.63 -13.09
CA ASN A 182 -6.45 7.21 -13.37
C ASN A 182 -6.64 6.39 -12.09
N LEU A 183 -6.02 6.77 -10.97
CA LEU A 183 -6.18 6.10 -9.69
C LEU A 183 -7.66 5.95 -9.31
N ILE A 184 -8.43 7.02 -9.41
CA ILE A 184 -9.86 7.01 -9.07
C ILE A 184 -10.65 6.07 -9.97
N SER A 185 -10.36 6.07 -11.27
CA SER A 185 -11.01 5.16 -12.22
C SER A 185 -10.68 3.68 -11.95
N GLN A 186 -9.50 3.41 -11.38
CA GLN A 186 -9.00 2.05 -11.13
C GLN A 186 -9.23 1.56 -9.69
N ILE A 187 -9.54 2.45 -8.74
CA ILE A 187 -9.79 2.08 -7.33
C ILE A 187 -10.82 0.94 -7.18
N PRO A 188 -11.94 0.91 -7.91
CA PRO A 188 -12.90 -0.20 -7.83
C PRO A 188 -12.32 -1.57 -8.22
N MET A 189 -11.19 -1.60 -8.94
CA MET A 189 -10.48 -2.82 -9.34
C MET A 189 -9.49 -3.31 -8.26
N ILE A 190 -9.32 -2.56 -7.18
CA ILE A 190 -8.43 -2.90 -6.06
C ILE A 190 -9.17 -3.82 -5.10
N GLY A 191 -9.00 -5.12 -5.31
CA GLY A 191 -9.61 -6.18 -4.51
C GLY A 191 -11.10 -6.40 -4.81
N PRO A 192 -11.63 -7.59 -4.52
CA PRO A 192 -13.02 -7.91 -4.84
C PRO A 192 -13.98 -7.26 -3.86
N MET A 193 -15.09 -6.70 -4.37
CA MET A 193 -16.27 -6.29 -3.57
C MET A 193 -15.93 -5.30 -2.44
N ASN A 194 -14.97 -4.40 -2.66
CA ASN A 194 -14.64 -3.34 -1.71
C ASN A 194 -15.55 -2.12 -1.92
N GLN A 195 -15.95 -1.49 -0.81
CA GLN A 195 -16.55 -0.16 -0.81
C GLN A 195 -15.48 0.86 -0.41
N PHE A 196 -15.27 1.87 -1.26
CA PHE A 196 -14.29 2.91 -1.01
C PHE A 196 -14.97 4.20 -0.54
N LEU A 197 -14.42 4.81 0.51
CA LEU A 197 -14.76 6.15 0.96
C LEU A 197 -13.51 7.02 0.85
N LEU A 198 -13.57 8.02 0.00
CA LEU A 198 -12.42 8.83 -0.37
C LEU A 198 -12.65 10.28 0.07
N THR A 199 -11.61 10.93 0.56
CA THR A 199 -11.60 12.40 0.71
C THR A 199 -10.68 12.99 -0.34
N THR A 200 -11.05 14.16 -0.86
CA THR A 200 -10.25 14.93 -1.82
C THR A 200 -10.69 16.40 -1.78
N HIS A 201 -9.76 17.28 -2.09
CA HIS A 201 -10.04 18.69 -2.38
C HIS A 201 -9.96 19.00 -3.89
N SER A 202 -9.55 18.04 -4.72
CA SER A 202 -9.31 18.24 -6.14
C SER A 202 -10.59 18.16 -6.96
N THR A 203 -10.89 19.26 -7.65
CA THR A 203 -12.02 19.31 -8.60
C THR A 203 -11.86 18.30 -9.71
N ALA A 204 -10.65 18.13 -10.23
CA ALA A 204 -10.36 17.19 -11.30
C ALA A 204 -10.56 15.72 -10.91
N VAL A 205 -10.44 15.38 -9.62
CA VAL A 205 -10.84 14.07 -9.09
C VAL A 205 -12.35 13.97 -9.03
N THR A 206 -13.04 15.00 -8.55
CA THR A 206 -14.50 14.98 -8.50
C THR A 206 -15.16 14.95 -9.88
N ASP A 207 -14.50 15.48 -10.91
CA ASP A 207 -15.00 15.51 -12.29
C ASP A 207 -15.10 14.13 -12.94
N VAL A 208 -14.35 13.15 -12.44
CA VAL A 208 -14.39 11.75 -12.94
C VAL A 208 -15.30 10.84 -12.12
N ILE A 209 -15.94 11.36 -11.06
CA ILE A 209 -16.86 10.63 -10.19
C ILE A 209 -18.30 11.08 -10.46
N SER A 210 -19.24 10.13 -10.39
CA SER A 210 -20.66 10.44 -10.49
C SER A 210 -21.09 11.43 -9.39
N PRO A 211 -21.85 12.49 -9.70
CA PRO A 211 -22.37 13.42 -8.70
C PRO A 211 -23.20 12.76 -7.59
N TYR A 212 -23.79 11.59 -7.86
CA TYR A 212 -24.56 10.82 -6.88
C TYR A 212 -23.69 10.08 -5.84
N ASP A 213 -22.40 9.91 -6.14
CA ASP A 213 -21.42 9.27 -5.26
C ASP A 213 -20.57 10.30 -4.49
N ILE A 214 -20.86 11.60 -4.68
CA ILE A 214 -20.15 12.70 -4.03
C ILE A 214 -20.99 13.27 -2.90
N TYR A 215 -20.46 13.20 -1.69
CA TYR A 215 -21.02 13.89 -0.53
C TYR A 215 -20.20 15.15 -0.21
N ARG A 216 -20.81 16.33 -0.36
CA ARG A 216 -20.18 17.61 -0.01
C ARG A 216 -20.51 17.96 1.44
N LEU A 217 -19.49 18.10 2.27
CA LEU A 217 -19.65 18.47 3.67
C LEU A 217 -20.19 19.92 3.80
N PRO A 218 -21.23 20.15 4.61
CA PRO A 218 -21.77 21.50 4.81
C PRO A 218 -20.72 22.41 5.47
N GLY A 219 -20.54 23.61 4.91
CA GLY A 219 -19.56 24.58 5.39
C GLY A 219 -18.14 24.42 4.82
N GLY A 220 -17.88 23.41 3.98
CA GLY A 220 -16.62 23.29 3.25
C GLY A 220 -16.54 24.31 2.10
N ALA A 221 -15.43 25.07 2.03
CA ALA A 221 -15.10 25.87 0.86
C ALA A 221 -14.20 25.06 -0.08
N LEU A 222 -14.36 25.24 -1.40
CA LEU A 222 -13.37 24.74 -2.36
C LEU A 222 -12.09 25.54 -2.15
N CYS A 223 -11.00 24.87 -1.77
CA CYS A 223 -9.67 25.46 -1.83
C CYS A 223 -9.30 25.55 -3.32
N LEU A 224 -9.38 26.76 -3.87
CA LEU A 224 -8.92 27.08 -5.23
C LEU A 224 -7.41 27.31 -5.24
#